data_AF-A0A382IQ78-F1
#
_entry.id   AF-A0A382IQ78-F1
#
_cell.length_a   1.000
_cell.length_b   1.000
_cell.length_c   1.000
_cell.angle_alpha   90.00
_cell.angle_beta   90.00
_cell.angle_gamma   90.00
#
_symmetry.space_group_name_H-M   'P 1'
#
loop_
_entity.id
_entity.type
_entity.pdbx_description
1 polymer ?
#
loop_
_entity_poly.entity_id
_entity_poly.type
_entity_poly.pdbx_seq_one_letter_code
_entity_poly.pdbx_strand_id
1 'polypeptide(L)'
;MPAILCPRCHKLISSDAPSCHHCGMVRPGMFGLASRMRQLGLSLDFPHIITVFCGALYLLCLALDPAAILQPRGMMDILSPSGQATARVGMTGMMPVLVWGHWWTVITAIYLHGSLLHIFFNMMWVRQLGPVVKELFGPFRLFVIFTVAGVVGFIASATMGSAYTL
;
A
#
# COMPACT_ATOMS: atom_id res chain seq x y z
N MET A 1 -11.48 -11.96 -29.25
CA MET A 1 -11.14 -10.73 -28.52
C MET A 1 -12.03 -10.66 -27.28
N PRO A 2 -11.48 -10.50 -26.06
CA PRO A 2 -12.33 -10.45 -24.88
C PRO A 2 -13.07 -9.11 -24.79
N ALA A 3 -14.38 -9.19 -24.60
CA ALA A 3 -15.23 -8.04 -24.38
C ALA A 3 -15.15 -7.61 -22.90
N ILE A 4 -15.08 -6.30 -22.66
CA ILE A 4 -15.11 -5.70 -21.34
C ILE A 4 -16.20 -4.63 -21.28
N LEU A 5 -16.70 -4.32 -20.08
CA LEU A 5 -17.52 -3.13 -19.87
C LEU A 5 -16.59 -1.92 -19.75
N CYS A 6 -16.87 -0.86 -20.50
CA CYS A 6 -16.12 0.39 -20.40
C CYS A 6 -16.26 0.96 -18.97
N PRO A 7 -15.15 1.31 -18.27
CA PRO A 7 -15.19 1.86 -16.92
C PRO A 7 -15.97 3.18 -16.78
N ARG A 8 -16.16 3.92 -17.89
CA ARG A 8 -16.89 5.19 -17.88
C ARG A 8 -18.38 5.01 -18.06
N CYS A 9 -18.76 4.29 -19.11
CA CYS A 9 -20.13 4.29 -19.61
C CYS A 9 -20.80 2.91 -19.51
N HIS A 10 -20.10 1.92 -18.94
CA HIS A 10 -20.59 0.56 -18.72
C HIS A 10 -21.16 -0.13 -19.98
N LYS A 11 -20.76 0.29 -21.18
CA LYS A 11 -21.11 -0.38 -22.43
C LYS A 11 -20.04 -1.40 -22.80
N LEU A 12 -20.47 -2.50 -23.41
CA LEU A 12 -19.59 -3.54 -23.93
C LEU A 12 -18.72 -2.97 -25.05
N ILE A 13 -17.42 -3.13 -24.88
CA ILE A 13 -16.39 -2.74 -25.85
C ILE A 13 -15.33 -3.84 -25.92
N SER A 14 -14.52 -3.82 -26.97
CA SER A 14 -13.34 -4.68 -27.03
C SER A 14 -12.25 -4.18 -26.08
N SER A 15 -11.53 -5.11 -25.45
CA SER A 15 -10.43 -4.78 -24.52
C SER A 15 -9.20 -4.19 -25.20
N ASP A 16 -9.08 -4.33 -26.51
CA ASP A 16 -8.02 -3.78 -27.35
C ASP A 16 -8.41 -2.44 -28.01
N ALA A 17 -9.63 -1.94 -27.78
CA ALA A 17 -10.08 -0.68 -28.35
C ALA A 17 -9.17 0.48 -27.91
N PRO A 18 -8.59 1.28 -28.84
CA PRO A 18 -7.77 2.43 -28.50
C PRO A 18 -8.59 3.57 -27.87
N SER A 19 -9.91 3.59 -28.10
CA SER A 19 -10.86 4.48 -27.46
C SER A 19 -12.24 3.83 -27.38
N CYS A 20 -12.99 4.12 -26.32
CA CYS A 20 -14.39 3.69 -26.23
C CYS A 20 -15.24 4.47 -27.25
N HIS A 21 -15.85 3.76 -28.20
CA HIS A 21 -16.73 4.33 -29.23
C HIS A 21 -17.98 5.04 -28.66
N HIS A 22 -18.33 4.82 -27.39
CA HIS A 22 -19.53 5.39 -26.78
C HIS A 22 -19.27 6.66 -25.95
N CYS A 23 -18.09 6.78 -25.31
CA CYS A 23 -17.81 7.87 -24.38
C CYS A 23 -16.46 8.57 -24.61
N GLY A 24 -15.71 8.15 -25.62
CA GLY A 24 -14.41 8.70 -25.98
C GLY A 24 -13.29 8.41 -24.98
N MET A 25 -13.51 7.58 -23.95
CA MET A 25 -12.45 7.19 -23.01
C MET A 25 -11.29 6.56 -23.77
N VAL A 26 -10.08 7.11 -23.65
CA VAL A 26 -8.88 6.63 -24.33
C VAL A 26 -8.32 5.39 -23.61
N ARG A 27 -8.00 4.37 -24.41
CA ARG A 27 -7.49 3.04 -24.02
C ARG A 27 -8.23 2.45 -22.81
N PRO A 28 -9.54 2.21 -22.90
CA PRO A 28 -10.34 1.65 -21.81
C PRO A 28 -9.85 0.27 -21.35
N GLY A 29 -9.11 -0.46 -22.20
CA GLY A 29 -8.47 -1.72 -21.85
C GLY A 29 -6.94 -1.67 -21.69
N MET A 30 -6.32 -0.48 -21.51
CA MET A 30 -4.86 -0.30 -21.37
C MET A 30 -4.20 -1.13 -20.25
N PHE A 31 -5.00 -1.77 -19.39
CA PHE A 31 -4.54 -2.69 -18.37
C PHE A 31 -4.96 -4.12 -18.69
N GLY A 32 -4.47 -4.66 -19.81
CA GLY A 32 -4.70 -6.05 -20.24
C GLY A 32 -4.34 -7.11 -19.18
N LEU A 33 -3.54 -6.76 -18.17
CA LEU A 33 -3.29 -7.59 -17.00
C LEU A 33 -4.52 -7.70 -16.08
N ALA A 34 -5.24 -6.60 -15.83
CA ALA A 34 -6.45 -6.62 -15.00
C ALA A 34 -7.59 -7.41 -15.67
N SER A 35 -7.70 -7.35 -17.01
CA SER A 35 -8.66 -8.19 -17.75
C SER A 35 -8.22 -9.66 -17.81
N ARG A 36 -6.92 -9.96 -17.99
CA ARG A 36 -6.37 -11.33 -17.91
C ARG A 36 -6.48 -11.94 -16.51
N MET A 37 -6.26 -11.19 -15.44
CA MET A 37 -6.42 -11.67 -14.06
C MET A 37 -7.89 -11.95 -13.74
N ARG A 38 -8.81 -11.12 -14.25
CA ARG A 38 -10.27 -11.37 -14.14
C ARG A 38 -10.69 -12.61 -14.91
N GLN A 39 -10.04 -12.93 -16.04
CA GLN A 39 -10.26 -14.18 -16.79
C GLN A 39 -9.76 -15.44 -16.07
N LEU A 40 -8.75 -15.31 -15.22
CA LEU A 40 -8.22 -16.40 -14.39
C LEU A 40 -9.05 -16.63 -13.10
N GLY A 41 -10.15 -15.90 -12.89
CA GLY A 41 -10.97 -16.00 -11.68
C GLY A 41 -10.29 -15.49 -10.40
N LEU A 42 -9.12 -14.87 -10.52
CA LEU A 42 -8.37 -14.31 -9.40
C LEU A 42 -8.91 -12.91 -9.08
N SER A 43 -9.92 -12.84 -8.21
CA SER A 43 -10.29 -11.57 -7.57
C SER A 43 -9.25 -11.21 -6.51
N LEU A 44 -8.14 -10.58 -6.92
CA LEU A 44 -7.18 -10.07 -5.96
C LEU A 44 -7.85 -9.01 -5.08
N ASP A 45 -8.00 -9.35 -3.81
CA ASP A 45 -8.49 -8.41 -2.81
C ASP A 45 -7.32 -7.64 -2.21
N PHE A 46 -6.85 -6.65 -2.96
CA PHE A 46 -5.70 -5.82 -2.59
C PHE A 46 -5.79 -5.25 -1.17
N PRO A 47 -6.94 -4.70 -0.69
CA PRO A 47 -7.06 -4.25 0.70
C PRO A 47 -6.78 -5.37 1.72
N HIS A 48 -7.29 -6.57 1.47
CA HIS A 48 -7.06 -7.73 2.33
C HIS A 48 -5.58 -8.18 2.31
N ILE A 49 -4.97 -8.23 1.12
CA ILE A 49 -3.55 -8.59 0.96
C ILE A 49 -2.66 -7.61 1.72
N ILE A 50 -2.90 -6.31 1.58
CA ILE A 50 -2.16 -5.27 2.33
C ILE A 50 -2.34 -5.49 3.83
N THR A 51 -3.58 -5.76 4.27
CA THR A 51 -3.87 -5.98 5.70
C THR A 51 -3.11 -7.17 6.28
N VAL A 52 -3.14 -8.31 5.59
CA VAL A 52 -2.43 -9.52 6.02
C VAL A 52 -0.92 -9.31 6.01
N PHE A 53 -0.40 -8.68 4.96
CA PHE A 53 1.04 -8.42 4.83
C PHE A 53 1.57 -7.47 5.91
N CYS A 54 0.89 -6.34 6.15
CA CYS A 54 1.22 -5.41 7.21
C CYS A 54 1.13 -6.06 8.60
N GLY A 55 0.09 -6.87 8.84
CA GLY A 55 -0.07 -7.62 10.07
C GLY A 55 1.06 -8.62 10.31
N ALA A 56 1.45 -9.38 9.27
CA ALA A 56 2.55 -10.32 9.35
C ALA A 56 3.89 -9.63 9.63
N LEU A 57 4.18 -8.51 8.95
CA LEU A 57 5.39 -7.73 9.20
C LEU A 57 5.42 -7.12 10.60
N TYR A 58 4.29 -6.63 11.09
CA TYR A 58 4.18 -6.09 12.45
C TYR A 58 4.44 -7.17 13.51
N LEU A 59 3.83 -8.35 13.36
CA LEU A 59 4.09 -9.49 14.25
C LEU A 59 5.55 -9.95 14.17
N LEU A 60 6.16 -9.95 12.98
CA LEU A 60 7.58 -10.21 12.81
C LEU A 60 8.43 -9.19 13.57
N CYS A 61 8.13 -7.89 13.48
CA CYS A 61 8.87 -6.86 14.22
C CYS A 61 8.78 -7.05 15.73
N LEU A 62 7.61 -7.43 16.25
CA LEU A 62 7.43 -7.74 17.67
C LEU A 62 8.21 -9.01 18.09
N ALA A 63 8.26 -10.02 17.22
CA ALA A 63 9.02 -11.23 17.47
C ALA A 63 10.54 -11.00 17.44
N LEU A 64 11.03 -10.05 16.66
CA LEU A 64 12.44 -9.70 16.57
C LEU A 64 12.98 -9.03 17.84
N ASP A 65 12.13 -8.34 18.59
CA ASP A 65 12.49 -7.73 19.88
C ASP A 65 11.34 -7.80 20.89
N PRO A 66 11.14 -8.97 21.55
CA PRO A 66 10.06 -9.16 22.52
C PRO A 66 10.20 -8.30 23.78
N ALA A 67 11.41 -7.83 24.09
CA ALA A 67 11.66 -7.00 25.28
C ALA A 67 10.96 -5.64 25.17
N ALA A 68 10.80 -5.11 23.95
CA ALA A 68 10.10 -3.86 23.69
C ALA A 68 8.60 -3.92 24.08
N ILE A 69 7.98 -5.10 24.00
CA ILE A 69 6.55 -5.32 24.33
C ILE A 69 6.27 -4.95 25.80
N LEU A 70 7.24 -5.19 26.68
CA LEU A 70 7.11 -5.00 28.12
C LEU A 70 7.41 -3.56 28.57
N GLN A 71 7.71 -2.66 27.65
CA GLN A 71 8.12 -1.28 27.97
C GLN A 71 7.20 -0.22 27.31
N PRO A 72 5.87 -0.23 27.56
CA PRO A 72 5.00 0.82 27.02
C PRO A 72 5.31 2.17 27.67
N ARG A 73 5.57 3.20 26.86
CA ARG A 73 5.88 4.57 27.32
C ARG A 73 4.69 5.54 27.20
N GLY A 74 3.55 5.06 26.71
CA GLY A 74 2.32 5.84 26.55
C GLY A 74 1.25 5.07 25.77
N MET A 75 0.07 5.67 25.59
CA MET A 75 -1.05 5.04 24.87
C MET A 75 -0.70 4.70 23.41
N MET A 76 0.07 5.57 22.74
CA MET A 76 0.52 5.34 21.36
C MET A 76 1.64 4.31 21.23
N ASP A 77 2.25 3.88 22.34
CA ASP A 77 3.37 2.93 22.37
C ASP A 77 2.96 1.52 22.84
N ILE A 78 1.66 1.27 23.01
CA ILE A 78 1.13 -0.06 23.35
C ILE A 78 1.52 -1.06 22.25
N LEU A 79 2.21 -2.13 22.64
CA LEU A 79 2.76 -3.16 21.75
C LEU A 79 3.60 -2.53 20.61
N SER A 80 4.45 -1.57 20.92
CA SER A 80 5.36 -0.97 19.93
C SER A 80 6.60 -1.85 19.70
N PRO A 81 6.94 -2.24 18.44
CA PRO A 81 8.24 -2.81 18.15
C PRO A 81 9.34 -1.77 18.36
N SER A 82 10.55 -2.22 18.71
CA SER A 82 11.67 -1.30 18.89
C SER A 82 12.14 -0.69 17.56
N GLY A 83 12.72 0.52 17.65
CA GLY A 83 13.35 1.17 16.49
C GLY A 83 14.46 0.33 15.85
N GLN A 84 15.12 -0.55 16.62
CA GLN A 84 16.11 -1.49 16.08
C GLN A 84 15.45 -2.60 15.27
N ALA A 85 14.36 -3.18 15.77
CA ALA A 85 13.60 -4.20 15.04
C ALA A 85 13.06 -3.65 13.72
N THR A 86 12.45 -2.46 13.74
CA THR A 86 11.92 -1.82 12.54
C THR A 86 13.03 -1.35 11.58
N ALA A 87 14.17 -0.89 12.08
CA ALA A 87 15.34 -0.57 11.25
C ALA A 87 15.85 -1.78 10.46
N ARG A 88 15.91 -2.97 11.08
CA ARG A 88 16.37 -4.21 10.41
C ARG A 88 15.48 -4.63 9.24
N VAL A 89 14.18 -4.34 9.32
CA VAL A 89 13.21 -4.68 8.27
C VAL A 89 12.92 -3.52 7.31
N GLY A 90 13.57 -2.38 7.46
CA GLY A 90 13.53 -1.27 6.51
C GLY A 90 12.69 -0.06 6.91
N MET A 91 12.74 0.35 8.18
CA MET A 91 12.28 1.68 8.61
C MET A 91 12.96 2.78 7.78
N THR A 92 12.23 3.88 7.53
CA THR A 92 12.71 4.98 6.68
C THR A 92 12.93 6.27 7.47
N GLY A 93 13.32 7.34 6.79
CA GLY A 93 13.59 8.66 7.37
C GLY A 93 14.78 9.34 6.70
N MET A 94 15.13 10.52 7.18
CA MET A 94 16.29 11.28 6.72
C MET A 94 17.58 10.45 6.84
N MET A 95 17.75 9.73 7.96
CA MET A 95 18.95 8.93 8.20
C MET A 95 19.07 7.76 7.21
N PRO A 96 18.08 6.85 7.07
CA PRO A 96 18.16 5.79 6.07
C PRO A 96 18.28 6.29 4.62
N VAL A 97 17.50 7.30 4.24
CA VAL A 97 17.37 7.69 2.83
C VAL A 97 18.51 8.61 2.38
N LEU A 98 18.80 9.68 3.14
CA LEU A 98 19.74 10.72 2.72
C LEU A 98 21.17 10.48 3.23
N VAL A 99 21.34 9.82 4.38
CA VAL A 99 22.66 9.61 5.00
C VAL A 99 23.23 8.23 4.66
N TRP A 100 22.44 7.16 4.78
CA TRP A 100 22.90 5.79 4.52
C TRP A 100 22.68 5.32 3.07
N GLY A 101 21.94 6.09 2.27
CA GLY A 101 21.67 5.77 0.87
C GLY A 101 20.71 4.59 0.67
N HIS A 102 19.95 4.19 1.69
CA HIS A 102 18.97 3.12 1.64
C HIS A 102 17.66 3.56 0.98
N TRP A 103 17.72 3.98 -0.28
CA TRP A 103 16.57 4.53 -1.01
C TRP A 103 15.35 3.60 -1.06
N TRP A 104 15.54 2.28 -0.92
CA TRP A 104 14.44 1.31 -0.89
C TRP A 104 13.58 1.40 0.37
N THR A 105 14.04 2.07 1.44
CA THR A 105 13.29 2.14 2.70
C THR A 105 11.99 2.92 2.57
N VAL A 106 11.91 3.85 1.62
CA VAL A 106 10.66 4.58 1.32
C VAL A 106 9.56 3.67 0.77
N ILE A 107 9.92 2.50 0.23
CA ILE A 107 8.97 1.50 -0.24
C ILE A 107 8.65 0.51 0.87
N THR A 108 9.67 -0.01 1.57
CA THR A 108 9.45 -1.01 2.63
C THR A 108 8.67 -0.44 3.81
N ALA A 109 8.94 0.81 4.19
CA ALA A 109 8.28 1.47 5.32
C ALA A 109 6.76 1.62 5.14
N ILE A 110 6.23 1.58 3.91
CA ILE A 110 4.79 1.64 3.61
C ILE A 110 4.01 0.54 4.32
N TYR A 111 4.66 -0.59 4.61
CA TYR A 111 4.02 -1.76 5.20
C TYR A 111 4.39 -1.97 6.68
N LEU A 112 5.30 -1.15 7.22
CA LEU A 112 5.78 -1.25 8.59
C LEU A 112 4.95 -0.37 9.52
N HIS A 113 4.78 -0.81 10.76
CA HIS A 113 3.96 -0.11 11.74
C HIS A 113 4.66 -0.08 13.09
N GLY A 114 4.57 1.08 13.76
CA GLY A 114 5.28 1.37 15.00
C GLY A 114 4.53 1.05 16.29
N SER A 115 3.24 0.72 16.24
CA SER A 115 2.45 0.34 17.42
C SER A 115 1.10 -0.28 17.07
N LEU A 116 0.40 -0.82 18.08
CA LEU A 116 -0.91 -1.44 17.91
C LEU A 116 -1.97 -0.46 17.40
N LEU A 117 -2.03 0.74 17.99
CA LEU A 117 -2.97 1.76 17.54
C LEU A 117 -2.62 2.24 16.13
N HIS A 118 -1.32 2.36 15.82
CA HIS A 118 -0.87 2.78 14.49
C HIS A 118 -1.32 1.80 13.41
N ILE A 119 -1.13 0.48 13.60
CA ILE A 119 -1.60 -0.53 12.64
C ILE A 119 -3.12 -0.63 12.62
N PHE A 120 -3.80 -0.54 13.77
CA PHE A 120 -5.25 -0.63 13.85
C PHE A 120 -5.94 0.44 12.99
N PHE A 121 -5.57 1.70 13.15
CA PHE A 121 -6.18 2.79 12.39
C PHE A 121 -5.84 2.74 10.90
N ASN A 122 -4.60 2.43 10.53
CA ASN A 122 -4.25 2.29 9.12
C ASN A 122 -5.02 1.17 8.44
N MET A 123 -5.13 0.01 9.09
CA MET A 123 -5.85 -1.12 8.51
C MET A 123 -7.36 -0.88 8.51
N MET A 124 -7.92 -0.14 9.48
CA MET A 124 -9.30 0.35 9.42
C MET A 124 -9.53 1.20 8.16
N TRP A 125 -8.67 2.19 7.89
CA TRP A 125 -8.79 3.04 6.71
C TRP A 125 -8.59 2.28 5.40
N VAL A 126 -7.62 1.36 5.34
CA VAL A 126 -7.43 0.49 4.16
C VAL A 126 -8.68 -0.35 3.89
N ARG A 127 -9.32 -0.90 4.93
CA ARG A 127 -10.55 -1.70 4.78
C ARG A 127 -11.78 -0.88 4.43
N GLN A 128 -11.86 0.39 4.86
CA GLN A 128 -12.98 1.28 4.56
C GLN A 128 -12.85 1.94 3.18
N LEU A 129 -11.68 2.52 2.89
CA LEU A 129 -11.44 3.29 1.65
C LEU A 129 -10.96 2.41 0.49
N GLY A 130 -10.27 1.30 0.77
CA GLY A 130 -9.75 0.39 -0.24
C GLY A 130 -10.80 -0.12 -1.22
N PRO A 131 -11.96 -0.63 -0.76
CA PRO A 131 -13.06 -1.04 -1.65
C PRO A 131 -13.58 0.10 -2.51
N VAL A 132 -13.78 1.29 -1.93
CA VAL A 132 -14.26 2.48 -2.66
C VAL A 132 -13.29 2.86 -3.78
N VAL A 133 -12.00 2.92 -3.50
CA VAL A 133 -10.97 3.23 -4.51
C VAL A 133 -10.86 2.10 -5.55
N LYS A 134 -10.99 0.84 -5.14
CA LYS A 134 -11.02 -0.32 -6.06
C LYS A 134 -12.22 -0.26 -7.00
N GLU A 135 -13.39 0.16 -6.53
CA GLU A 135 -14.60 0.31 -7.35
C GLU A 135 -14.47 1.48 -8.34
N LEU A 136 -13.95 2.62 -7.90
CA LEU A 136 -13.80 3.81 -8.73
C LEU A 136 -12.69 3.69 -9.78
N PHE A 137 -11.54 3.12 -9.40
CA PHE A 137 -10.32 3.15 -10.22
C PHE A 137 -9.89 1.77 -10.72
N GLY A 138 -10.40 0.69 -10.12
CA GLY A 138 -9.96 -0.67 -10.38
C GLY A 138 -8.82 -1.13 -9.47
N PRO A 139 -8.61 -2.45 -9.36
CA PRO A 139 -7.71 -3.05 -8.37
C PRO A 139 -6.23 -2.71 -8.59
N PHE A 140 -5.76 -2.65 -9.84
CA PHE A 140 -4.37 -2.28 -10.14
C PHE A 140 -4.08 -0.80 -9.83
N ARG A 141 -5.05 0.08 -10.12
CA ARG A 141 -4.89 1.51 -9.85
C ARG A 141 -4.88 1.79 -8.35
N LEU A 142 -5.69 1.07 -7.57
CA LEU A 142 -5.59 1.11 -6.11
C LEU A 142 -4.15 0.81 -5.65
N PHE A 143 -3.54 -0.26 -6.14
CA PHE A 143 -2.15 -0.60 -5.78
C PHE A 143 -1.17 0.52 -6.13
N VAL A 144 -1.22 1.04 -7.35
CA VAL A 144 -0.34 2.14 -7.78
C VAL A 144 -0.55 3.39 -6.94
N ILE A 145 -1.81 3.79 -6.70
CA ILE A 145 -2.14 4.96 -5.88
C ILE A 145 -1.60 4.78 -4.47
N PHE A 146 -1.83 3.61 -3.86
CA PHE A 146 -1.36 3.28 -2.52
C PHE A 146 0.17 3.37 -2.41
N THR A 147 0.90 2.73 -3.33
CA THR A 147 2.38 2.72 -3.29
C THR A 147 2.96 4.11 -3.59
N VAL A 148 2.47 4.81 -4.60
CA VAL A 148 3.01 6.14 -4.96
C VAL A 148 2.73 7.16 -3.86
N ALA A 149 1.53 7.14 -3.27
CA ALA A 149 1.19 8.03 -2.16
C ALA A 149 2.13 7.79 -0.96
N GLY A 150 2.38 6.52 -0.61
CA GLY A 150 3.32 6.16 0.46
C GLY A 150 4.75 6.63 0.18
N VAL A 151 5.28 6.35 -1.01
CA VAL A 151 6.65 6.78 -1.40
C VAL A 151 6.78 8.30 -1.34
N VAL A 152 5.84 9.04 -1.92
CA VAL A 152 5.87 10.52 -1.92
C VAL A 152 5.79 11.06 -0.50
N GLY A 153 4.92 10.50 0.34
CA GLY A 153 4.81 10.88 1.75
C GLY A 153 6.11 10.67 2.53
N PHE A 154 6.78 9.53 2.35
CA PHE A 154 8.05 9.27 3.03
C PHE A 154 9.21 10.12 2.51
N ILE A 155 9.27 10.41 1.21
CA ILE A 155 10.26 11.35 0.67
C ILE A 155 10.05 12.74 1.26
N ALA A 156 8.80 13.21 1.34
CA ALA A 156 8.47 14.49 1.97
C ALA A 156 8.90 14.49 3.45
N SER A 157 8.55 13.45 4.22
CA SER A 157 8.95 13.31 5.62
C SER A 157 10.48 13.35 5.80
N ALA A 158 11.22 12.60 4.99
CA ALA A 158 12.68 12.55 5.05
C ALA A 158 13.34 13.90 4.70
N THR A 159 12.80 14.62 3.71
CA THR A 159 13.31 15.95 3.31
C THR A 159 12.94 17.06 4.31
N MET A 160 11.88 16.88 5.09
CA MET A 160 11.49 17.77 6.19
C MET A 160 12.30 17.53 7.48
N GLY A 161 13.23 16.59 7.48
CA GLY A 161 14.18 16.38 8.59
C GLY A 161 13.74 15.38 9.65
N SER A 162 12.73 14.54 9.39
CA SER A 162 12.40 13.43 10.30
C SER A 162 13.55 12.41 10.27
N ALA A 163 14.29 12.27 11.38
CA ALA A 163 15.44 11.37 11.41
C ALA A 163 15.05 9.91 11.09
N TYR A 164 13.93 9.46 11.68
CA TYR A 164 13.30 8.17 11.47
C TYR A 164 11.78 8.35 11.41
N THR A 165 11.11 7.58 10.55
CA THR A 165 9.66 7.64 10.36
C THR A 165 9.12 6.28 9.93
N LEU A 166 7.89 5.99 10.38
CA LEU A 166 7.04 4.89 9.95
C LEU A 166 5.65 5.43 9.64
#